data_AF-D1YHN0-F1
#
_entry.id   AF-D1YHN0-F1
#
_cell.length_a   1.000
_cell.length_b   1.000
_cell.length_c   1.000
_cell.angle_alpha   90.00
_cell.angle_beta   90.00
_cell.angle_gamma   90.00
#
_symmetry.space_group_name_H-M   'P 1'
#
loop_
_entity.id
_entity.type
_entity.pdbx_description
1 polymer ?
#
loop_
_entity_poly.entity_id
_entity_poly.type
_entity_poly.pdbx_seq_one_letter_code
_entity_poly.pdbx_strand_id
1 'polypeptide(L)'
;MKVETVSIDKIKPYENNPRNNDDAVDAVANSIKEFGWQQPIVVDNGGVIIAGHTRYKAAKKLGYKEVPIVVADNLTKEQVNAYRLADNKVGELADWDEDLLDQELDDILDIDMSEFGFDLNEEIEKEERTPDALTNDFMVPPFSVLDTRQGNWQDRKREWLDLGIKSELGRKGDLTFAKSINIEGSSGTSVFDPVLTEIIYKWFIPYANANIYDPFAGGSVRGIVAATLGHHYTGIDLRKEQIDANYQNAKEIGTNIDLINWYVDDSQNADKYVKDNTQDLIIACPPYLDLEVYSDDPKDLSTMSDDEFDNIYQKILQNAVKNLK
;
A
#
# COMPACT_ATOMS: atom_id res chain seq x y z
N MET A 1 1.06 35.82 -14.49
CA MET A 1 0.59 35.21 -15.75
C MET A 1 -0.73 35.86 -16.13
N LYS A 2 -0.96 36.13 -17.42
CA LYS A 2 -2.22 36.72 -17.91
C LYS A 2 -2.98 35.65 -18.70
N VAL A 3 -4.27 35.46 -18.39
CA VAL A 3 -5.14 34.54 -19.12
C VAL A 3 -5.75 35.27 -20.31
N GLU A 4 -5.70 34.64 -21.48
CA GLU A 4 -6.27 35.16 -22.72
C GLU A 4 -7.18 34.11 -23.37
N THR A 5 -8.31 34.54 -23.93
CA THR A 5 -9.20 33.65 -24.69
C THR A 5 -8.82 33.70 -26.15
N VAL A 6 -8.53 32.55 -26.74
CA VAL A 6 -8.12 32.46 -28.15
C VAL A 6 -8.85 31.33 -28.87
N SER A 7 -8.94 31.45 -30.20
CA SER A 7 -9.46 30.37 -31.04
C SER A 7 -8.63 29.09 -30.86
N ILE A 8 -9.32 27.96 -30.64
CA ILE A 8 -8.70 26.65 -30.42
C ILE A 8 -7.85 26.19 -31.63
N ASP A 9 -8.17 26.67 -32.84
CA ASP A 9 -7.45 26.35 -34.07
C ASP A 9 -6.05 26.98 -34.11
N LYS A 10 -5.78 27.98 -33.26
CA LYS A 10 -4.44 28.56 -33.10
C LYS A 10 -3.55 27.72 -32.19
N ILE A 11 -4.11 26.75 -31.47
CA ILE A 11 -3.40 25.94 -30.48
C ILE A 11 -2.96 24.61 -31.11
N LYS A 12 -1.67 24.32 -30.95
CA LYS A 12 -1.01 23.18 -31.59
C LYS A 12 -0.53 22.19 -30.54
N PRO A 13 -0.94 20.91 -30.61
CA PRO A 13 -0.34 19.85 -29.80
C PRO A 13 1.17 19.79 -30.02
N TYR A 14 1.91 19.48 -28.95
CA TYR A 14 3.33 19.17 -29.08
C TYR A 14 3.51 17.79 -29.71
N GLU A 15 4.26 17.72 -30.82
CA GLU A 15 4.41 16.50 -31.63
C GLU A 15 5.07 15.35 -30.85
N ASN A 16 5.97 15.66 -29.93
CA ASN A 16 6.69 14.66 -29.14
C ASN A 16 6.16 14.57 -27.70
N ASN A 17 4.84 14.72 -27.50
CA ASN A 17 4.24 14.53 -26.17
C ASN A 17 4.34 13.04 -25.77
N PRO A 18 5.12 12.70 -24.72
CA PRO A 18 5.31 11.30 -24.33
C PRO A 18 4.10 10.70 -23.58
N ARG A 19 3.18 11.54 -23.08
CA ARG A 19 2.03 11.11 -22.28
C ARG A 19 0.84 10.75 -23.18
N ASN A 20 0.33 9.53 -23.05
CA ASN A 20 -1.00 9.19 -23.57
C ASN A 20 -2.06 9.78 -22.63
N ASN A 21 -3.03 10.49 -23.19
CA ASN A 21 -4.04 11.23 -22.45
C ASN A 21 -5.47 10.84 -22.86
N ASP A 22 -5.64 9.82 -23.72
CA ASP A 22 -6.93 9.52 -24.34
C ASP A 22 -7.98 9.12 -23.30
N ASP A 23 -7.62 8.29 -22.33
CA ASP A 23 -8.55 7.79 -21.30
C ASP A 23 -9.02 8.91 -20.35
N ALA A 24 -8.16 9.90 -20.10
CA ALA A 24 -8.48 11.03 -19.21
C ALA A 24 -9.30 12.14 -19.90
N VAL A 25 -9.56 12.07 -21.21
CA VAL A 25 -10.27 13.14 -21.94
C VAL A 25 -11.68 13.33 -21.41
N ASP A 26 -12.36 12.25 -21.04
CA ASP A 26 -13.78 12.27 -20.69
C ASP A 26 -13.99 12.88 -19.30
N ALA A 27 -13.19 12.45 -18.33
CA ALA A 27 -13.15 13.04 -16.99
C ALA A 27 -12.86 14.56 -17.04
N VAL A 28 -11.86 14.98 -17.83
CA VAL A 28 -11.55 16.40 -17.98
C VAL A 28 -12.67 17.15 -18.72
N ALA A 29 -13.34 16.53 -19.69
CA ALA A 29 -14.47 17.14 -20.39
C ALA A 29 -15.68 17.32 -19.45
N ASN A 30 -15.96 16.36 -18.58
CA ASN A 30 -17.00 16.48 -17.55
C ASN A 30 -16.63 17.55 -16.53
N SER A 31 -15.39 17.58 -16.07
CA SER A 31 -14.88 18.63 -15.16
C SER A 31 -15.06 20.04 -15.75
N ILE A 32 -14.77 20.23 -17.05
CA ILE A 32 -15.00 21.52 -17.73
C ILE A 32 -16.49 21.86 -17.86
N LYS A 33 -17.38 20.88 -18.04
CA LYS A 33 -18.83 21.12 -18.09
C LYS A 33 -19.38 21.55 -16.72
N GLU A 34 -18.97 20.84 -15.67
CA GLU A 34 -19.49 21.05 -14.32
C GLU A 34 -18.91 22.32 -13.68
N PHE A 35 -17.58 22.46 -13.70
CA PHE A 35 -16.89 23.53 -12.98
C PHE A 35 -16.48 24.70 -13.88
N GLY A 36 -16.66 24.59 -15.19
CA GLY A 36 -16.12 25.55 -16.14
C GLY A 36 -14.59 25.49 -16.22
N TRP A 37 -14.01 26.51 -16.84
CA TRP A 37 -12.55 26.62 -16.97
C TRP A 37 -11.91 27.17 -15.70
N GLN A 38 -11.40 26.29 -14.85
CA GLN A 38 -10.62 26.67 -13.67
C GLN A 38 -9.11 26.81 -13.96
N GLN A 39 -8.62 26.13 -15.00
CA GLN A 39 -7.21 26.16 -15.38
C GLN A 39 -7.03 26.33 -16.90
N PRO A 40 -6.24 27.31 -17.36
CA PRO A 40 -5.99 27.54 -18.78
C PRO A 40 -5.02 26.50 -19.38
N ILE A 41 -4.95 26.45 -20.71
CA ILE A 41 -3.90 25.72 -21.42
C ILE A 41 -2.63 26.59 -21.45
N VAL A 42 -1.49 26.03 -21.06
CA VAL A 42 -0.22 26.75 -21.12
C VAL A 42 0.44 26.49 -22.46
N VAL A 43 0.78 27.54 -23.20
CA VAL A 43 1.40 27.47 -24.53
C VAL A 43 2.67 28.30 -24.62
N ASP A 44 3.52 27.98 -25.58
CA ASP A 44 4.62 28.87 -25.96
C ASP A 44 4.15 30.01 -26.87
N ASN A 45 5.06 30.92 -27.23
CA ASN A 45 4.79 32.04 -28.13
C ASN A 45 4.28 31.63 -29.53
N GLY A 46 4.47 30.36 -29.93
CA GLY A 46 4.01 29.80 -31.20
C GLY A 46 2.64 29.12 -31.11
N GLY A 47 2.01 29.11 -29.93
CA GLY A 47 0.76 28.41 -29.65
C GLY A 47 0.93 26.90 -29.46
N VAL A 48 2.17 26.41 -29.26
CA VAL A 48 2.41 24.98 -29.01
C VAL A 48 2.20 24.69 -27.53
N ILE A 49 1.42 23.64 -27.23
CA ILE A 49 1.08 23.27 -25.87
C ILE A 49 2.35 22.91 -25.07
N ILE A 50 2.45 23.48 -23.88
CA ILE A 50 3.42 23.15 -22.84
C ILE A 50 2.74 22.28 -21.78
N ALA A 51 1.56 22.70 -21.29
CA ALA A 51 0.76 21.95 -20.33
C ALA A 51 -0.73 22.04 -20.67
N GLY A 52 -1.48 20.97 -20.39
CA GLY A 52 -2.92 20.89 -20.65
C GLY A 52 -3.33 20.25 -21.99
N HIS A 53 -2.57 19.26 -22.49
CA HIS A 53 -2.97 18.50 -23.69
C HIS A 53 -4.32 17.80 -23.53
N THR A 54 -4.62 17.27 -22.35
CA THR A 54 -5.93 16.65 -22.04
C THR A 54 -7.06 17.68 -22.10
N ARG A 55 -6.84 18.87 -21.52
CA ARG A 55 -7.80 20.01 -21.63
C ARG A 55 -8.05 20.42 -23.08
N TYR A 56 -7.01 20.44 -23.91
CA TYR A 56 -7.17 20.73 -25.35
C TYR A 56 -8.03 19.66 -26.06
N LYS A 57 -7.78 18.37 -25.79
CA LYS A 57 -8.57 17.27 -26.36
C LYS A 57 -10.03 17.33 -25.87
N ALA A 58 -10.24 17.55 -24.57
CA ALA A 58 -11.57 17.72 -23.98
C ALA A 58 -12.31 18.92 -24.60
N ALA A 59 -11.65 20.07 -24.73
CA ALA A 59 -12.24 21.25 -25.36
C ALA A 59 -12.67 21.00 -26.81
N LYS A 60 -11.87 20.24 -27.59
CA LYS A 60 -12.26 19.78 -28.93
C LYS A 60 -13.46 18.85 -28.89
N LYS A 61 -13.49 17.88 -27.98
CA LYS A 61 -14.62 16.94 -27.80
C LYS A 61 -15.92 17.69 -27.48
N LEU A 62 -15.84 18.73 -26.65
CA LEU A 62 -16.96 19.58 -26.25
C LEU A 62 -17.37 20.61 -27.32
N GLY A 63 -16.62 20.75 -28.41
CA GLY A 63 -16.93 21.66 -29.50
C GLY A 63 -16.61 23.14 -29.24
N TYR A 64 -15.78 23.45 -28.24
CA TYR A 64 -15.35 24.83 -27.99
C TYR A 64 -14.63 25.41 -29.20
N LYS A 65 -14.97 26.66 -29.55
CA LYS A 65 -14.27 27.45 -30.59
C LYS A 65 -13.17 28.31 -30.02
N GLU A 66 -13.29 28.68 -28.76
CA GLU A 66 -12.32 29.47 -28.03
C GLU A 66 -12.01 28.82 -26.69
N VAL A 67 -10.76 28.91 -26.27
CA VAL A 67 -10.24 28.32 -25.03
C VAL A 67 -9.36 29.34 -24.29
N PRO A 68 -9.35 29.32 -22.95
CA PRO A 68 -8.45 30.15 -22.16
C PRO A 68 -7.04 29.58 -22.19
N ILE A 69 -6.07 30.46 -22.42
CA ILE A 69 -4.65 30.12 -22.48
C ILE A 69 -3.81 31.04 -21.60
N VAL A 70 -2.62 30.57 -21.25
CA VAL A 70 -1.52 31.39 -20.73
C VAL A 70 -0.33 31.18 -21.65
N VAL A 71 0.24 32.28 -22.14
CA VAL A 71 1.48 32.25 -22.92
C VAL A 71 2.67 32.32 -21.96
N ALA A 72 3.53 31.31 -21.97
CA ALA A 72 4.77 31.27 -21.20
C ALA A 72 5.90 32.00 -21.96
N ASP A 73 5.75 33.32 -22.09
CA ASP A 73 6.66 34.20 -22.84
C ASP A 73 8.01 34.45 -22.14
N ASN A 74 8.10 34.12 -20.86
CA ASN A 74 9.26 34.34 -20.01
C ASN A 74 10.20 33.11 -19.89
N LEU A 75 9.91 32.00 -20.56
CA LEU A 75 10.69 30.76 -20.48
C LEU A 75 11.63 30.59 -21.68
N THR A 76 12.84 30.12 -21.43
CA THR A 76 13.74 29.66 -22.50
C THR A 76 13.21 28.37 -23.12
N LYS A 77 13.68 28.04 -24.33
CA LYS A 77 13.31 26.77 -25.01
C LYS A 77 13.59 25.54 -24.14
N GLU A 78 14.69 25.54 -23.40
CA GLU A 78 15.06 24.46 -22.49
C GLU A 78 14.09 24.37 -21.30
N GLN A 79 13.74 25.51 -20.69
CA GLN A 79 12.76 25.57 -19.61
C GLN A 79 11.37 25.12 -20.07
N VAL A 80 10.95 25.49 -21.28
CA VAL A 80 9.70 25.02 -21.88
C VAL A 80 9.69 23.49 -22.00
N ASN A 81 10.79 22.90 -22.50
CA ASN A 81 10.90 21.45 -22.63
C ASN A 81 10.93 20.72 -21.28
N ALA A 82 11.66 21.27 -20.30
CA ALA A 82 11.69 20.74 -18.95
C ALA A 82 10.31 20.81 -18.29
N TYR A 83 9.61 21.93 -18.47
CA TYR A 83 8.29 22.13 -17.86
C TYR A 83 7.23 21.19 -18.44
N ARG A 84 7.27 20.86 -19.74
CA ARG A 84 6.41 19.82 -20.35
C ARG A 84 6.49 18.48 -19.62
N LEU A 85 7.68 18.12 -19.13
CA LEU A 85 7.90 16.86 -18.42
C LEU A 85 7.54 17.01 -16.93
N ALA A 86 7.98 18.10 -16.31
CA ALA A 86 7.79 18.34 -14.88
C ALA A 86 6.30 18.44 -14.50
N ASP A 87 5.48 19.15 -15.28
CA ASP A 87 4.04 19.31 -15.01
C ASP A 87 3.31 17.95 -14.93
N ASN A 88 3.71 17.02 -15.79
CA ASN A 88 3.18 15.66 -15.77
C ASN A 88 3.76 14.85 -14.61
N LYS A 89 5.08 14.94 -14.39
CA LYS A 89 5.77 14.10 -13.41
C LYS A 89 5.43 14.45 -11.97
N VAL A 90 5.23 15.73 -11.65
CA VAL A 90 4.96 16.18 -10.28
C VAL A 90 3.65 15.60 -9.75
N GLY A 91 2.63 15.43 -10.59
CA GLY A 91 1.40 14.74 -10.20
C GLY A 91 1.62 13.27 -9.84
N GLU A 92 2.53 12.57 -10.51
CA GLU A 92 2.90 11.17 -10.23
C GLU A 92 3.76 11.00 -8.97
N LEU A 93 4.24 12.10 -8.38
CA LEU A 93 5.04 12.06 -7.15
C LEU A 93 4.17 12.25 -5.90
N ALA A 94 2.90 12.60 -6.08
CA ALA A 94 1.94 12.76 -5.00
C ALA A 94 1.08 11.50 -4.90
N ASP A 95 0.87 11.05 -3.67
CA ASP A 95 -0.05 9.96 -3.33
C ASP A 95 -1.26 10.55 -2.59
N TRP A 96 -2.40 9.88 -2.65
CA TRP A 96 -3.55 10.22 -1.83
C TRP A 96 -3.38 9.64 -0.42
N ASP A 97 -3.91 10.35 0.57
CA ASP A 97 -4.22 9.77 1.87
C ASP A 97 -5.66 9.26 1.76
N GLU A 98 -5.82 7.94 1.64
CA GLU A 98 -7.12 7.32 1.33
C GLU A 98 -8.17 7.62 2.41
N ASP A 99 -7.77 7.67 3.69
CA ASP A 99 -8.70 7.96 4.78
C ASP A 99 -9.23 9.40 4.69
N LEU A 100 -8.36 10.35 4.32
CA LEU A 100 -8.76 11.74 4.10
C LEU A 100 -9.51 11.91 2.78
N LEU A 101 -9.14 11.16 1.74
CA LEU A 101 -9.80 11.19 0.44
C LEU A 101 -11.25 10.69 0.57
N ASP A 102 -11.47 9.55 1.22
CA ASP A 102 -12.80 8.99 1.45
C ASP A 102 -13.68 9.95 2.23
N GLN A 103 -13.15 10.59 3.28
CA GLN A 103 -13.87 11.62 4.04
C GLN A 103 -14.27 12.82 3.17
N GLU A 104 -13.34 13.34 2.36
CA GLU A 104 -13.63 14.46 1.47
C GLU A 104 -14.62 14.07 0.36
N LEU A 105 -14.61 12.83 -0.12
CA LEU A 105 -15.57 12.33 -1.09
C LEU A 105 -16.97 12.14 -0.49
N ASP A 106 -17.08 11.60 0.73
CA ASP A 106 -18.34 11.43 1.46
C ASP A 106 -19.06 12.75 1.74
N ASP A 107 -18.30 13.83 1.91
CA ASP A 107 -18.83 15.18 2.12
C ASP A 107 -19.42 15.81 0.83
N ILE A 108 -19.15 15.24 -0.35
CA ILE A 108 -19.67 15.71 -1.64
C ILE A 108 -20.96 14.96 -1.99
N LEU A 109 -22.10 15.58 -1.68
CA LEU A 109 -23.41 14.92 -1.83
C LEU A 109 -24.09 15.10 -3.19
N ASP A 110 -23.89 16.26 -3.83
CA ASP A 110 -24.70 16.68 -4.99
C ASP A 110 -24.00 16.46 -6.33
N ILE A 111 -22.73 16.07 -6.32
CA ILE A 111 -21.89 15.95 -7.52
C ILE A 111 -21.42 14.50 -7.65
N ASP A 112 -21.63 13.91 -8.82
CA ASP A 112 -21.17 12.56 -9.12
C ASP A 112 -19.66 12.57 -9.41
N MET A 113 -18.88 12.17 -8.41
CA MET A 113 -17.42 12.19 -8.48
C MET A 113 -16.84 11.12 -9.43
N SER A 114 -17.63 10.09 -9.78
CA SER A 114 -17.23 9.08 -10.78
C SER A 114 -17.01 9.70 -12.16
N GLU A 115 -17.76 10.75 -12.49
CA GLU A 115 -17.61 11.46 -13.77
C GLU A 115 -16.25 12.14 -13.94
N PHE A 116 -15.48 12.29 -12.86
CA PHE A 116 -14.12 12.85 -12.86
C PHE A 116 -13.02 11.81 -12.63
N GLY A 117 -13.38 10.52 -12.59
CA GLY A 117 -12.45 9.42 -12.32
C GLY A 117 -12.23 9.16 -10.83
N PHE A 118 -13.17 9.57 -9.96
CA PHE A 118 -13.28 9.07 -8.59
C PHE A 118 -14.45 8.11 -8.53
N ASP A 119 -14.26 6.92 -9.07
CA ASP A 119 -15.27 5.89 -8.92
C ASP A 119 -15.30 5.45 -7.45
N LEU A 120 -16.29 5.94 -6.70
CA LEU A 120 -16.63 5.47 -5.34
C LEU A 120 -16.91 3.95 -5.30
N ASN A 121 -17.05 3.33 -6.48
CA ASN A 121 -17.19 1.90 -6.71
C ASN A 121 -16.18 1.38 -7.74
N GLU A 122 -14.94 1.89 -7.79
CA GLU A 122 -13.87 1.27 -8.57
C GLU A 122 -13.48 -0.08 -7.89
N GLU A 123 -14.38 -1.06 -7.99
CA GLU A 123 -14.04 -2.30 -8.65
C GLU A 123 -13.31 -1.91 -9.93
N ILE A 124 -11.97 -1.87 -9.83
CA ILE A 124 -11.04 -1.77 -10.96
C ILE A 124 -11.69 -2.46 -12.16
N GLU A 125 -12.04 -1.70 -13.20
CA GLU A 125 -12.53 -2.30 -14.44
C GLU A 125 -11.46 -3.30 -14.90
N LYS A 126 -11.78 -4.56 -14.65
CA LYS A 126 -11.01 -5.71 -15.07
C LYS A 126 -10.90 -5.60 -16.59
N GLU A 127 -9.71 -5.27 -17.09
CA GLU A 127 -9.22 -6.10 -18.19
C GLU A 127 -9.33 -7.53 -17.65
N GLU A 128 -10.34 -8.29 -18.10
CA GLU A 128 -10.33 -9.75 -18.04
C GLU A 128 -9.12 -10.22 -18.88
N ARG A 129 -7.91 -10.02 -18.35
CA ARG A 129 -6.83 -10.92 -18.62
C ARG A 129 -7.21 -12.18 -17.89
N THR A 130 -7.74 -13.12 -18.66
CA THR A 130 -7.77 -14.53 -18.27
C THR A 130 -6.51 -14.82 -17.46
N PRO A 131 -6.62 -15.18 -16.16
CA PRO A 131 -5.46 -15.44 -15.34
C PRO A 131 -4.58 -16.46 -16.05
N ASP A 132 -3.44 -16.02 -16.58
CA ASP A 132 -2.45 -16.93 -17.09
C ASP A 132 -2.04 -17.86 -15.95
N ALA A 133 -1.63 -19.09 -16.29
CA ALA A 133 -1.30 -20.15 -15.33
C ALA A 133 -0.42 -19.67 -14.15
N LEU A 134 0.47 -18.69 -14.39
CA LEU A 134 1.35 -18.14 -13.36
C LEU A 134 0.63 -17.27 -12.33
N THR A 135 -0.41 -16.51 -12.66
CA THR A 135 -1.14 -15.71 -11.66
C THR A 135 -1.93 -16.61 -10.71
N ASN A 136 -2.42 -17.76 -11.18
CA ASN A 136 -3.07 -18.76 -10.32
C ASN A 136 -2.08 -19.36 -9.31
N ASP A 137 -0.84 -19.60 -9.76
CA ASP A 137 0.20 -20.18 -8.90
C ASP A 137 0.84 -19.15 -7.96
N PHE A 138 0.97 -17.88 -8.40
CA PHE A 138 1.79 -16.86 -7.72
C PHE A 138 1.01 -15.63 -7.21
N MET A 139 -0.29 -15.51 -7.48
CA MET A 139 -1.22 -14.39 -7.16
C MET A 139 -0.88 -13.02 -7.78
N VAL A 140 0.40 -12.65 -7.77
CA VAL A 140 0.97 -11.48 -8.44
C VAL A 140 1.93 -12.02 -9.48
N PRO A 141 1.95 -11.52 -10.73
CA PRO A 141 2.87 -12.03 -11.72
C PRO A 141 4.31 -11.86 -11.21
N PRO A 142 5.21 -12.84 -11.41
CA PRO A 142 6.55 -12.77 -10.84
C PRO A 142 7.36 -11.68 -11.55
N PHE A 143 7.39 -10.48 -10.97
CA PHE A 143 8.34 -9.42 -11.29
C PHE A 143 9.33 -9.27 -10.14
N SER A 144 10.49 -8.69 -10.41
CA SER A 144 11.54 -8.44 -9.40
C SER A 144 11.14 -7.42 -8.32
N VAL A 145 9.92 -6.89 -8.35
CA VAL A 145 9.37 -5.89 -7.43
C VAL A 145 7.93 -6.27 -7.11
N LEU A 146 7.62 -6.40 -5.81
CA LEU A 146 6.24 -6.45 -5.32
C LEU A 146 5.71 -5.02 -5.25
N ASP A 147 4.73 -4.69 -6.07
CA ASP A 147 4.09 -3.39 -6.09
C ASP A 147 2.75 -3.49 -5.35
N THR A 148 2.75 -3.06 -4.09
CA THR A 148 1.58 -3.14 -3.22
C THR A 148 0.46 -2.21 -3.66
N ARG A 149 0.70 -1.28 -4.60
CA ARG A 149 -0.29 -0.29 -5.06
C ARG A 149 -1.14 -0.80 -6.20
N GLN A 150 -0.82 -1.97 -6.76
CA GLN A 150 -1.59 -2.54 -7.86
C GLN A 150 -2.96 -3.00 -7.37
N GLY A 151 -3.96 -2.87 -8.23
CA GLY A 151 -5.35 -3.19 -7.91
C GLY A 151 -5.53 -4.61 -7.36
N ASN A 152 -4.86 -5.61 -7.95
CA ASN A 152 -4.91 -6.99 -7.47
C ASN A 152 -4.36 -7.17 -6.04
N TRP A 153 -3.35 -6.39 -5.63
CA TRP A 153 -2.85 -6.41 -4.26
C TRP A 153 -3.88 -5.79 -3.31
N GLN A 154 -4.41 -4.61 -3.67
CA GLN A 154 -5.37 -3.89 -2.84
C GLN A 154 -6.69 -4.65 -2.70
N ASP A 155 -7.19 -5.27 -3.77
CA ASP A 155 -8.37 -6.15 -3.74
C ASP A 155 -8.17 -7.29 -2.76
N ARG A 156 -7.04 -8.00 -2.86
CA ARG A 156 -6.77 -9.11 -1.95
C ARG A 156 -6.59 -8.65 -0.51
N LYS A 157 -6.03 -7.46 -0.31
CA LYS A 157 -5.90 -6.86 1.02
C LYS A 157 -7.27 -6.54 1.61
N ARG A 158 -8.18 -5.96 0.82
CA ARG A 158 -9.59 -5.74 1.22
C ARG A 158 -10.27 -7.05 1.60
N GLU A 159 -10.13 -8.10 0.80
CA GLU A 159 -10.67 -9.43 1.14
C GLU A 159 -10.17 -9.94 2.51
N TRP A 160 -8.89 -9.73 2.83
CA TRP A 160 -8.33 -10.09 4.14
C TRP A 160 -8.86 -9.22 5.28
N LEU A 161 -9.07 -7.92 5.03
CA LEU A 161 -9.60 -6.98 6.02
C LEU A 161 -11.10 -7.22 6.25
N ASP A 162 -11.86 -7.55 5.21
CA ASP A 162 -13.28 -7.89 5.27
C ASP A 162 -13.55 -9.16 6.08
N LEU A 163 -12.59 -10.09 6.10
CA LEU A 163 -12.62 -11.23 7.02
C LEU A 163 -12.51 -10.80 8.49
N GLY A 164 -12.07 -9.57 8.76
CA GLY A 164 -11.97 -9.00 10.10
C GLY A 164 -10.59 -9.14 10.72
N ILE A 165 -9.52 -9.25 9.91
CA ILE A 165 -8.13 -9.18 10.43
C ILE A 165 -7.93 -7.82 11.08
N LYS A 166 -7.67 -7.83 12.39
CA LYS A 166 -7.42 -6.64 13.21
C LYS A 166 -6.01 -6.74 13.76
N SER A 167 -5.19 -5.79 13.38
CA SER A 167 -3.74 -5.85 13.49
C SER A 167 -3.15 -4.79 14.41
N GLU A 168 -3.98 -3.82 14.78
CA GLU A 168 -3.76 -2.70 15.67
C GLU A 168 -4.12 -3.01 17.13
N LEU A 169 -4.91 -4.08 17.37
CA LEU A 169 -5.36 -4.45 18.70
C LEU A 169 -4.22 -5.06 19.55
N GLY A 170 -4.05 -4.55 20.78
CA GLY A 170 -3.07 -5.01 21.76
C GLY A 170 -1.81 -4.14 21.88
N ARG A 171 -1.63 -3.14 21.01
CA ARG A 171 -0.52 -2.20 21.08
C ARG A 171 -1.04 -0.84 21.56
N LYS A 172 -0.63 -0.39 22.75
CA LYS A 172 -0.97 0.96 23.23
C LYS A 172 -0.33 1.99 22.30
N GLY A 173 -1.08 3.02 21.94
CA GLY A 173 -0.84 3.96 20.83
C GLY A 173 0.35 4.91 20.94
N ASP A 174 1.51 4.45 21.41
CA ASP A 174 2.75 5.25 21.50
C ASP A 174 3.89 4.71 20.62
N LEU A 175 3.66 3.66 19.83
CA LEU A 175 4.62 3.11 18.88
C LEU A 175 4.48 3.79 17.52
N THR A 176 4.84 5.08 17.43
CA THR A 176 4.87 5.83 16.18
C THR A 176 6.29 6.10 15.70
N PHE A 177 6.52 5.90 14.39
CA PHE A 177 7.77 6.20 13.67
C PHE A 177 8.18 7.69 13.69
N ALA A 178 7.31 8.57 14.21
CA ALA A 178 7.63 9.97 14.43
C ALA A 178 6.67 10.58 15.49
N LYS A 179 7.24 11.11 16.59
CA LYS A 179 6.52 11.93 17.59
C LYS A 179 5.78 13.16 17.03
N SER A 180 5.95 13.48 15.75
CA SER A 180 5.28 14.59 15.06
C SER A 180 3.92 14.22 14.46
N ILE A 181 3.50 12.95 14.52
CA ILE A 181 2.22 12.49 13.97
C ILE A 181 1.44 11.78 15.08
N ASN A 182 1.00 12.55 16.09
CA ASN A 182 -0.01 12.09 17.04
C ASN A 182 -1.30 12.87 16.74
N ILE A 183 -2.11 12.33 15.84
CA ILE A 183 -3.50 12.76 15.62
C ILE A 183 -4.37 11.82 16.47
N GLU A 184 -5.21 12.39 17.35
CA GLU A 184 -6.19 11.61 18.12
C GLU A 184 -7.11 10.84 17.15
N GLY A 185 -6.99 9.51 17.13
CA GLY A 185 -7.82 8.62 16.32
C GLY A 185 -7.06 7.66 15.38
N SER A 186 -5.80 7.94 15.05
CA SER A 186 -4.98 7.03 14.22
C SER A 186 -4.14 6.09 15.10
N SER A 187 -4.36 4.78 15.03
CA SER A 187 -3.42 3.81 15.60
C SER A 187 -2.26 3.63 14.62
N GLY A 188 -1.24 4.48 14.72
CA GLY A 188 -0.04 4.50 13.86
C GLY A 188 0.91 3.30 14.06
N THR A 189 0.36 2.10 14.18
CA THR A 189 1.10 0.89 14.50
C THR A 189 1.49 0.16 13.22
N SER A 190 2.79 -0.14 13.04
CA SER A 190 3.27 -0.93 11.90
C SER A 190 2.65 -2.34 11.91
N VAL A 191 1.74 -2.58 10.95
CA VAL A 191 1.01 -3.83 10.72
C VAL A 191 1.68 -4.62 9.61
N PHE A 192 1.90 -5.91 9.81
CA PHE A 192 2.42 -6.78 8.75
C PHE A 192 1.34 -7.04 7.70
N ASP A 193 1.65 -6.81 6.43
CA ASP A 193 0.67 -6.91 5.34
C ASP A 193 0.19 -8.37 5.12
N PRO A 194 -1.14 -8.63 5.12
CA PRO A 194 -1.69 -9.97 4.98
C PRO A 194 -1.49 -10.57 3.58
N VAL A 195 -1.46 -9.75 2.53
CA VAL A 195 -1.21 -10.20 1.16
C VAL A 195 0.25 -10.61 1.00
N LEU A 196 1.17 -9.83 1.57
CA LEU A 196 2.59 -10.21 1.62
C LEU A 196 2.78 -11.55 2.35
N THR A 197 2.07 -11.73 3.47
CA THR A 197 2.09 -12.98 4.24
C THR A 197 1.63 -14.17 3.38
N GLU A 198 0.49 -14.02 2.70
CA GLU A 198 -0.06 -15.07 1.84
C GLU A 198 0.89 -15.42 0.70
N ILE A 199 1.51 -14.42 0.07
CA ILE A 199 2.51 -14.60 -0.99
C ILE A 199 3.71 -15.39 -0.47
N ILE A 200 4.26 -15.03 0.70
CA ILE A 200 5.36 -15.77 1.32
C ILE A 200 4.98 -17.25 1.48
N TYR A 201 3.79 -17.54 1.99
CA TYR A 201 3.36 -18.92 2.18
C TYR A 201 3.17 -19.66 0.85
N LYS A 202 2.48 -19.05 -0.12
CA LYS A 202 2.29 -19.67 -1.44
C LYS A 202 3.60 -19.93 -2.18
N TRP A 203 4.59 -19.05 -2.05
CA TRP A 203 5.86 -19.19 -2.75
C TRP A 203 6.78 -20.23 -2.11
N PHE A 204 6.89 -20.22 -0.78
CA PHE A 204 7.88 -21.05 -0.08
C PHE A 204 7.33 -22.36 0.47
N ILE A 205 6.01 -22.46 0.68
CA ILE A 205 5.31 -23.67 1.15
C ILE A 205 4.03 -23.92 0.34
N PRO A 206 4.12 -24.22 -0.97
CA PRO A 206 2.97 -24.35 -1.89
C PRO A 206 2.09 -25.60 -1.66
N TYR A 207 2.10 -26.16 -0.44
CA TYR A 207 1.41 -27.40 -0.06
C TYR A 207 0.77 -27.27 1.33
N ALA A 208 -0.38 -27.91 1.54
CA ALA A 208 -1.11 -27.84 2.80
C ALA A 208 -0.39 -28.54 3.97
N ASN A 209 -0.77 -28.19 5.21
CA ASN A 209 -0.27 -28.76 6.47
C ASN A 209 1.24 -28.55 6.72
N ALA A 210 1.82 -27.52 6.13
CA ALA A 210 3.18 -27.09 6.49
C ALA A 210 3.24 -26.57 7.95
N ASN A 211 4.38 -26.74 8.60
CA ASN A 211 4.65 -26.19 9.93
C ASN A 211 5.44 -24.88 9.81
N ILE A 212 4.86 -23.80 10.31
CA ILE A 212 5.43 -22.45 10.29
C ILE A 212 5.83 -22.06 11.71
N TYR A 213 7.05 -21.55 11.87
CA TYR A 213 7.53 -21.00 13.13
C TYR A 213 7.83 -19.50 13.02
N ASP A 214 7.32 -18.73 13.97
CA ASP A 214 7.61 -17.32 14.14
C ASP A 214 8.19 -17.03 15.54
N PRO A 215 9.50 -16.75 15.65
CA PRO A 215 10.11 -16.38 16.91
C PRO A 215 9.71 -14.98 17.40
N PHE A 216 9.04 -14.15 16.60
CA PHE A 216 8.64 -12.79 16.94
C PHE A 216 7.21 -12.53 16.47
N ALA A 217 6.26 -13.27 17.06
CA ALA A 217 4.90 -13.40 16.55
C ALA A 217 4.18 -12.06 16.37
N GLY A 218 4.29 -11.13 17.33
CA GLY A 218 3.62 -9.83 17.23
C GLY A 218 2.12 -9.98 17.02
N GLY A 219 1.59 -9.28 16.00
CA GLY A 219 0.16 -9.29 15.67
C GLY A 219 -0.36 -10.60 15.08
N SER A 220 -1.68 -10.70 15.00
CA SER A 220 -2.41 -11.94 14.64
C SER A 220 -2.27 -12.38 13.18
N VAL A 221 -1.91 -11.45 12.28
CA VAL A 221 -1.94 -11.61 10.81
C VAL A 221 -1.28 -12.91 10.35
N ARG A 222 -0.02 -13.14 10.75
CA ARG A 222 0.76 -14.30 10.27
C ARG A 222 0.13 -15.63 10.67
N GLY A 223 -0.36 -15.75 11.90
CA GLY A 223 -1.04 -16.95 12.37
C GLY A 223 -2.40 -17.16 11.69
N ILE A 224 -3.18 -16.09 11.50
CA ILE A 224 -4.50 -16.18 10.86
C ILE A 224 -4.37 -16.56 9.39
N VAL A 225 -3.47 -15.93 8.65
CA VAL A 225 -3.23 -16.23 7.23
C VAL A 225 -2.74 -17.68 7.09
N ALA A 226 -1.81 -18.12 7.95
CA ALA A 226 -1.32 -19.50 7.96
C ALA A 226 -2.46 -20.52 8.13
N ALA A 227 -3.29 -20.34 9.16
CA ALA A 227 -4.41 -21.24 9.44
C ALA A 227 -5.48 -21.21 8.34
N THR A 228 -5.74 -20.04 7.76
CA THR A 228 -6.69 -19.87 6.63
C THR A 228 -6.22 -20.64 5.39
N LEU A 229 -4.92 -20.70 5.16
CA LEU A 229 -4.32 -21.51 4.09
C LEU A 229 -4.12 -22.99 4.47
N GLY A 230 -4.50 -23.40 5.69
CA GLY A 230 -4.41 -24.78 6.15
C GLY A 230 -3.01 -25.21 6.62
N HIS A 231 -2.19 -24.28 7.10
CA HIS A 231 -0.89 -24.55 7.72
C HIS A 231 -0.96 -24.47 9.24
N HIS A 232 -0.05 -25.18 9.92
CA HIS A 232 0.14 -25.08 11.35
C HIS A 232 1.08 -23.91 11.67
N TYR A 233 0.67 -23.01 12.55
CA TYR A 233 1.45 -21.86 12.96
C TYR A 233 1.84 -21.96 14.43
N THR A 234 3.12 -21.75 14.73
CA THR A 234 3.64 -21.58 16.09
C THR A 234 4.32 -20.23 16.21
N GLY A 235 3.81 -19.36 17.10
CA GLY A 235 4.36 -18.03 17.33
C GLY A 235 4.70 -17.78 18.80
N ILE A 236 5.79 -17.05 19.06
CA ILE A 236 6.20 -16.63 20.40
C ILE A 236 6.20 -15.10 20.48
N ASP A 237 5.58 -14.53 21.52
CA ASP A 237 5.71 -13.10 21.87
C ASP A 237 5.89 -12.98 23.40
N LEU A 238 6.65 -12.00 23.85
CA LEU A 238 6.86 -11.77 25.29
C LEU A 238 5.59 -11.24 25.98
N ARG A 239 4.73 -10.52 25.24
CA ARG A 239 3.61 -9.76 25.79
C ARG A 239 2.34 -10.61 25.81
N LYS A 240 1.80 -10.81 27.02
CA LYS A 240 0.57 -11.57 27.21
C LYS A 240 -0.62 -10.91 26.52
N GLU A 241 -0.72 -9.59 26.62
CA GLU A 241 -1.78 -8.78 26.04
C GLU A 241 -1.83 -8.90 24.50
N GLN A 242 -0.66 -9.04 23.86
CA GLN A 242 -0.59 -9.24 22.41
C GLN A 242 -1.11 -10.64 22.04
N ILE A 243 -0.71 -11.68 22.78
CA ILE A 243 -1.20 -13.03 22.54
C ILE A 243 -2.71 -13.15 22.81
N ASP A 244 -3.21 -12.54 23.88
CA ASP A 244 -4.63 -12.49 24.18
C ASP A 244 -5.41 -11.79 23.05
N ALA A 245 -4.90 -10.67 22.53
CA ALA A 245 -5.49 -9.95 21.40
C ALA A 245 -5.49 -10.81 20.12
N ASN A 246 -4.42 -11.58 19.87
CA ASN A 246 -4.33 -12.45 18.71
C ASN A 246 -5.38 -13.56 18.73
N TYR A 247 -5.55 -14.25 19.88
CA TYR A 247 -6.60 -15.26 20.04
C TYR A 247 -7.99 -14.66 19.93
N GLN A 248 -8.21 -13.46 20.46
CA GLN A 248 -9.49 -12.78 20.34
C GLN A 248 -9.81 -12.44 18.88
N ASN A 249 -8.86 -11.90 18.13
CA ASN A 249 -9.07 -11.61 16.71
C ASN A 249 -9.30 -12.88 15.89
N ALA A 250 -8.50 -13.94 16.07
CA ALA A 250 -8.71 -15.21 15.39
C ALA A 250 -10.11 -15.81 15.67
N LYS A 251 -10.61 -15.67 16.90
CA LYS A 251 -11.96 -16.11 17.27
C LYS A 251 -13.06 -15.27 16.61
N GLU A 252 -12.88 -13.96 16.53
CA GLU A 252 -13.85 -13.05 15.88
C GLU A 252 -14.02 -13.35 14.38
N ILE A 253 -12.92 -13.69 13.70
CA ILE A 253 -12.90 -14.05 12.28
C ILE A 253 -13.43 -15.47 12.02
N GLY A 254 -13.45 -16.33 13.06
CA GLY A 254 -13.82 -17.74 12.92
C GLY A 254 -12.70 -18.59 12.29
N THR A 255 -11.44 -18.15 12.44
CA THR A 255 -10.26 -18.91 12.00
C THR A 255 -10.17 -20.24 12.74
N ASN A 256 -9.67 -21.28 12.05
CA ASN A 256 -9.41 -22.57 12.69
C ASN A 256 -8.26 -22.46 13.71
N ILE A 257 -8.63 -22.22 14.96
CA ILE A 257 -7.66 -21.99 16.04
C ILE A 257 -6.83 -23.23 16.40
N ASP A 258 -7.30 -24.44 16.06
CA ASP A 258 -6.54 -25.68 16.32
C ASP A 258 -5.24 -25.74 15.48
N LEU A 259 -5.14 -24.92 14.45
CA LEU A 259 -3.93 -24.77 13.63
C LEU A 259 -2.94 -23.75 14.19
N ILE A 260 -3.31 -22.98 15.23
CA ILE A 260 -2.51 -21.86 15.73
C ILE A 260 -2.10 -22.10 17.19
N ASN A 261 -0.80 -22.01 17.45
CA ASN A 261 -0.24 -22.01 18.81
C ASN A 261 0.56 -20.73 19.04
N TRP A 262 -0.04 -19.77 19.75
CA TRP A 262 0.68 -18.61 20.27
C TRP A 262 1.11 -18.84 21.73
N TYR A 263 2.38 -18.59 22.03
CA TYR A 263 2.98 -18.74 23.36
C TYR A 263 3.48 -17.40 23.90
N VAL A 264 3.24 -17.18 25.21
CA VAL A 264 3.81 -16.06 25.97
C VAL A 264 5.12 -16.53 26.60
N ASP A 265 6.25 -16.32 25.93
CA ASP A 265 7.58 -16.70 26.42
C ASP A 265 8.66 -15.86 25.73
N ASP A 266 9.89 -15.99 26.21
CA ASP A 266 11.09 -15.50 25.53
C ASP A 266 11.47 -16.48 24.41
N SER A 267 11.72 -15.97 23.21
CA SER A 267 12.04 -16.78 22.03
C SER A 267 13.37 -17.55 22.16
N GLN A 268 14.22 -17.20 23.14
CA GLN A 268 15.34 -18.04 23.53
C GLN A 268 14.91 -19.43 24.07
N ASN A 269 13.66 -19.57 24.48
CA ASN A 269 13.06 -20.81 24.99
C ASN A 269 12.33 -21.64 23.90
N ALA A 270 12.56 -21.35 22.62
CA ALA A 270 11.88 -22.00 21.48
C ALA A 270 11.85 -23.54 21.55
N ASP A 271 12.92 -24.17 22.05
CA ASP A 271 13.06 -25.63 22.17
C ASP A 271 11.95 -26.31 23.00
N LYS A 272 11.22 -25.56 23.83
CA LYS A 272 10.06 -26.08 24.57
C LYS A 272 8.87 -26.36 23.66
N TYR A 273 8.75 -25.63 22.55
CA TYR A 273 7.55 -25.56 21.72
C TYR A 273 7.79 -26.11 20.32
N VAL A 274 9.02 -25.94 19.81
CA VAL A 274 9.40 -26.32 18.45
C VAL A 274 10.58 -27.27 18.52
N LYS A 275 10.52 -28.34 17.72
CA LYS A 275 11.59 -29.35 17.66
C LYS A 275 12.48 -29.14 16.44
N ASP A 276 13.73 -29.55 16.56
CA ASP A 276 14.69 -29.57 15.46
C ASP A 276 14.14 -30.29 14.22
N ASN A 277 14.41 -29.75 13.03
CA ASN A 277 14.02 -30.32 11.74
C ASN A 277 12.52 -30.66 11.60
N THR A 278 11.64 -29.81 12.15
CA THR A 278 10.17 -30.02 12.05
C THR A 278 9.43 -28.92 11.29
N GLN A 279 10.06 -27.78 11.06
CA GLN A 279 9.44 -26.60 10.45
C GLN A 279 9.77 -26.53 8.97
N ASP A 280 8.76 -26.18 8.17
CA ASP A 280 8.88 -25.99 6.72
C ASP A 280 9.23 -24.54 6.38
N LEU A 281 8.86 -23.59 7.24
CA LEU A 281 9.14 -22.17 7.08
C LEU A 281 9.39 -21.50 8.43
N ILE A 282 10.38 -20.61 8.46
CA ILE A 282 10.51 -19.60 9.52
C ILE A 282 10.13 -18.26 8.92
N ILE A 283 9.20 -17.56 9.56
CA ILE A 283 8.85 -16.17 9.25
C ILE A 283 9.12 -15.35 10.50
N ALA A 284 9.81 -14.21 10.36
CA ALA A 284 10.21 -13.41 11.52
C ALA A 284 10.10 -11.92 11.20
N CYS A 285 9.59 -11.15 12.15
CA CYS A 285 9.58 -9.69 12.11
C CYS A 285 10.08 -9.17 13.48
N PRO A 286 11.41 -9.17 13.69
CA PRO A 286 11.99 -8.87 14.99
C PRO A 286 11.94 -7.39 15.33
N PRO A 287 12.09 -7.05 16.62
CA PRO A 287 12.28 -5.67 17.05
C PRO A 287 13.59 -5.11 16.49
N TYR A 288 13.60 -3.81 16.21
CA TYR A 288 14.77 -3.08 15.77
C TYR A 288 15.53 -2.49 16.96
N LEU A 289 16.86 -2.47 16.89
CA LEU A 289 17.73 -2.02 17.96
C LEU A 289 17.55 -0.52 18.30
N ASP A 290 17.35 0.34 17.30
CA ASP A 290 17.46 1.79 17.41
C ASP A 290 16.20 2.57 16.99
N LEU A 291 15.13 1.87 16.61
CA LEU A 291 13.91 2.49 16.05
C LEU A 291 12.78 2.61 17.07
N GLU A 292 12.43 1.54 17.79
CA GLU A 292 11.22 1.48 18.62
C GLU A 292 11.47 0.65 19.89
N VAL A 293 10.96 1.13 21.03
CA VAL A 293 10.93 0.36 22.29
C VAL A 293 9.55 -0.28 22.43
N TYR A 294 9.48 -1.61 22.31
CA TYR A 294 8.21 -2.35 22.18
C TYR A 294 7.53 -2.69 23.50
N SER A 295 8.27 -2.63 24.61
CA SER A 295 7.77 -2.77 25.99
C SER A 295 8.81 -2.31 27.02
N ASP A 296 8.38 -2.21 28.28
CA ASP A 296 9.25 -1.95 29.44
C ASP A 296 9.88 -3.25 30.00
N ASP A 297 9.71 -4.41 29.34
CA ASP A 297 10.26 -5.68 29.83
C ASP A 297 11.77 -5.73 29.58
N PRO A 298 12.62 -5.98 30.60
CA PRO A 298 14.07 -6.08 30.42
C PRO A 298 14.52 -7.24 29.51
N LYS A 299 13.64 -8.16 29.15
CA LYS A 299 13.88 -9.22 28.15
C LYS A 299 13.52 -8.79 26.74
N ASP A 300 12.85 -7.65 26.58
CA ASP A 300 12.59 -7.09 25.27
C ASP A 300 13.91 -6.61 24.66
N LEU A 301 14.24 -7.15 23.50
CA LEU A 301 15.45 -6.82 22.75
C LEU A 301 15.61 -5.31 22.57
N SER A 302 14.52 -4.57 22.35
CA SER A 302 14.55 -3.12 22.14
C SER A 302 14.97 -2.30 23.36
N THR A 303 15.05 -2.92 24.54
CA THR A 303 15.50 -2.26 25.79
C THR A 303 16.98 -2.50 26.10
N MET A 304 17.65 -3.33 25.28
CA MET A 304 19.00 -3.82 25.55
C MET A 304 20.08 -2.93 24.94
N SER A 305 21.33 -3.10 25.40
CA SER A 305 22.49 -2.54 24.72
C SER A 305 22.75 -3.24 23.38
N ASP A 306 23.41 -2.55 22.45
CA ASP A 306 23.76 -3.08 21.12
C ASP A 306 24.44 -4.47 21.19
N ASP A 307 25.41 -4.62 22.09
CA ASP A 307 26.14 -5.88 22.29
C ASP A 307 25.22 -7.00 22.82
N GLU A 308 24.29 -6.68 23.73
CA GLU A 308 23.35 -7.66 24.29
C GLU A 308 22.28 -8.05 23.27
N PHE A 309 21.77 -7.08 22.51
CA PHE A 309 20.83 -7.29 21.42
C PHE A 309 21.42 -8.25 20.39
N ASP A 310 22.61 -7.97 19.87
CA ASP A 310 23.25 -8.79 18.83
C ASP A 310 23.43 -10.24 19.31
N ASN A 311 23.89 -10.42 20.55
CA ASN A 311 24.10 -11.75 21.13
C ASN A 311 22.80 -12.55 21.27
N ILE A 312 21.74 -11.93 21.82
CA ILE A 312 20.46 -12.61 22.04
C ILE A 312 19.74 -12.85 20.71
N TYR A 313 19.74 -11.85 19.83
CA TYR A 313 19.14 -11.94 18.51
C TYR A 313 19.80 -13.05 17.67
N GLN A 314 21.14 -13.10 17.65
CA GLN A 314 21.87 -14.18 16.97
C GLN A 314 21.50 -15.55 17.52
N LYS A 315 21.39 -15.69 18.84
CA LYS A 315 21.01 -16.95 19.49
C LYS A 315 19.58 -17.37 19.13
N ILE A 316 18.63 -16.44 19.10
CA ILE A 316 17.24 -16.73 18.69
C ILE A 316 17.21 -17.20 17.23
N LEU A 317 17.93 -16.53 16.33
CA LEU A 317 18.01 -16.94 14.92
C LEU A 317 18.67 -18.30 14.74
N GLN A 318 19.76 -18.59 15.47
CA GLN A 318 20.40 -19.91 15.44
C GLN A 318 19.44 -21.03 15.89
N ASN A 319 18.71 -20.80 16.98
CA ASN A 319 17.71 -21.75 17.46
C ASN A 319 16.56 -21.91 16.47
N ALA A 320 16.11 -20.81 15.85
CA ALA A 320 15.07 -20.87 14.84
C ALA A 320 15.51 -21.71 13.65
N VAL A 321 16.68 -21.39 13.05
CA VAL A 321 17.20 -22.07 11.84
C VAL A 321 17.39 -23.58 12.07
N LYS A 322 17.79 -23.99 13.28
CA LYS A 322 17.90 -25.41 13.66
C LYS A 322 16.58 -26.19 13.55
N ASN A 323 15.44 -25.49 13.59
CA ASN A 323 14.12 -26.09 13.49
C ASN A 323 13.66 -26.35 12.04
N LEU A 324 14.32 -25.76 11.03
CA LEU A 324 14.02 -26.02 9.62
C LEU A 324 14.43 -27.43 9.20
N LYS A 325 13.64 -28.05 8.30
CA LYS A 325 13.88 -29.37 7.71
C LYS A 325 15.05 -29.43 6.73
#